data_AF-A0A0S7EMU5-F1
#
_entry.id   AF-A0A0S7EMU5-F1
#
_cell.length_a   1.000
_cell.length_b   1.000
_cell.length_c   1.000
_cell.angle_alpha   90.00
_cell.angle_beta   90.00
_cell.angle_gamma   90.00
#
_symmetry.space_group_name_H-M   'P 1'
#
loop_
_entity.id
_entity.type
_entity.pdbx_description
1 polymer ?
#
loop_
_entity_poly.entity_id
_entity_poly.type
_entity_poly.pdbx_seq_one_letter_code
_entity_poly.pdbx_strand_id
1 'polypeptide(L)'
;LIIGSKYDLFQDFDSDEKKVIRKTLRFLAHYYAASLIFTSIKSESLMSKTKSFFSHLAFGLDRGKTVSCDSSKPLIIPAGSDSFSQIGSPPSADIDITSLHAKNPKDLWKKLYERVFPSESHSEQRELKDPAKDPQYSEPQIDAMRAQKDQELEQYKRNAAKSWKELQLEA
;
A
#
# COMPACT_ATOMS: atom_id res chain seq x y z
N LEU A 1 2.92 0.11 10.64
CA LEU A 1 4.21 0.06 9.90
C LEU A 1 3.91 0.32 8.43
N ILE A 2 4.64 1.24 7.80
CA ILE A 2 4.58 1.53 6.37
C ILE A 2 5.93 1.13 5.76
N ILE A 3 5.90 0.43 4.63
CA ILE A 3 7.09 -0.07 3.94
C ILE A 3 7.11 0.47 2.51
N GLY A 4 8.17 1.19 2.15
CA GLY A 4 8.49 1.49 0.75
C GLY A 4 9.42 0.42 0.20
N SER A 5 8.93 -0.40 -0.73
CA SER A 5 9.73 -1.44 -1.39
C SER A 5 10.43 -0.89 -2.64
N LYS A 6 11.29 -1.72 -3.26
CA LYS A 6 12.06 -1.38 -4.47
C LYS A 6 12.88 -0.09 -4.32
N TYR A 7 13.51 0.11 -3.16
CA TYR A 7 14.37 1.27 -2.91
C TYR A 7 15.49 1.41 -3.96
N ASP A 8 15.94 0.29 -4.52
CA ASP A 8 16.93 0.24 -5.60
C ASP A 8 16.47 0.94 -6.89
N LEU A 9 15.17 1.05 -7.13
CA LEU A 9 14.62 1.84 -8.24
C LEU A 9 14.38 3.29 -7.80
N PHE A 10 13.83 3.46 -6.59
CA PHE A 10 13.52 4.78 -6.06
C PHE A 10 14.76 5.69 -5.91
N GLN A 11 15.92 5.12 -5.59
CA GLN A 11 17.16 5.88 -5.46
C GLN A 11 17.59 6.57 -6.77
N ASP A 12 17.10 6.11 -7.92
CA ASP A 12 17.46 6.60 -9.25
C ASP A 12 16.44 7.60 -9.84
N PHE A 13 15.36 7.91 -9.11
CA PHE A 13 14.36 8.91 -9.53
C PHE A 13 14.95 10.33 -9.69
N ASP A 14 14.13 11.28 -10.13
CA ASP A 14 14.52 12.69 -10.09
C ASP A 14 14.55 13.23 -8.65
N SER A 15 15.42 14.21 -8.39
CA SER A 15 15.62 14.77 -7.04
C SER A 15 14.33 15.40 -6.47
N ASP A 16 13.59 16.10 -7.32
CA ASP A 16 12.34 16.76 -6.93
C ASP A 16 11.23 15.75 -6.64
N GLU A 17 11.09 14.73 -7.49
CA GLU A 17 10.15 13.62 -7.27
C GLU A 17 10.48 12.87 -5.97
N LYS A 18 11.75 12.52 -5.74
CA LYS A 18 12.19 11.88 -4.48
C LYS A 18 11.83 12.73 -3.28
N LYS A 19 12.03 14.05 -3.36
CA LYS A 19 11.74 14.98 -2.27
C LYS A 19 10.24 15.00 -1.95
N VAL A 20 9.38 15.05 -2.96
CA VAL A 20 7.92 15.00 -2.81
C VAL A 20 7.49 13.67 -2.18
N ILE A 21 7.95 12.54 -2.72
CA ILE A 21 7.59 11.20 -2.22
C ILE A 21 8.06 11.02 -0.77
N ARG A 22 9.33 11.30 -0.46
CA ARG A 22 9.90 11.15 0.88
C ARG A 22 9.13 11.96 1.91
N LYS A 23 8.91 13.25 1.64
CA LYS A 23 8.21 14.13 2.56
C LYS A 23 6.76 13.70 2.77
N THR A 24 6.08 13.29 1.71
CA THR A 24 4.69 12.81 1.78
C THR A 24 4.58 11.53 2.62
N LEU A 25 5.47 10.57 2.39
CA LEU A 25 5.49 9.33 3.17
C LEU A 25 5.82 9.57 4.64
N ARG A 26 6.76 10.49 4.94
CA ARG A 26 7.06 10.91 6.31
C ARG A 26 5.84 11.53 7.00
N PHE A 27 5.15 12.44 6.31
CA PHE A 27 3.91 13.03 6.81
C PHE A 27 2.87 11.96 7.12
N LEU A 28 2.59 11.05 6.17
CA LEU A 28 1.61 9.98 6.35
C LEU A 28 1.98 9.04 7.50
N ALA A 29 3.25 8.66 7.60
CA ALA A 29 3.73 7.81 8.67
C ALA A 29 3.52 8.46 10.05
N HIS A 30 3.91 9.73 10.20
CA HIS A 30 3.71 10.44 11.46
C HIS A 30 2.22 10.65 11.76
N TYR A 31 1.41 11.02 10.75
CA TYR A 31 -0.04 11.21 10.87
C TYR A 31 -0.76 9.96 11.39
N TYR A 32 -0.34 8.76 10.96
CA TYR A 32 -0.92 7.50 11.43
C TYR A 32 -0.15 6.86 12.60
N ALA A 33 0.75 7.58 13.25
CA ALA A 33 1.62 7.06 14.32
C ALA A 33 2.36 5.76 13.92
N ALA A 34 2.73 5.64 12.64
CA ALA A 34 3.37 4.47 12.07
C ALA A 34 4.88 4.68 11.91
N SER A 35 5.64 3.60 12.06
CA SER A 35 7.02 3.55 11.57
C SER A 35 7.04 3.51 10.05
N LEU A 36 8.02 4.15 9.41
CA LEU A 36 8.28 4.13 7.98
C LEU A 36 9.66 3.56 7.69
N ILE A 37 9.75 2.57 6.81
CA ILE A 37 11.04 2.02 6.36
C ILE A 37 11.08 1.84 4.86
N PHE A 38 12.22 2.11 4.25
CA PHE A 38 12.52 1.75 2.88
C PHE A 38 13.32 0.45 2.84
N THR A 39 12.99 -0.39 1.85
CA THR A 39 13.59 -1.70 1.68
C THR A 39 13.77 -2.04 0.20
N SER A 40 14.73 -2.92 -0.07
CA SER A 40 14.94 -3.53 -1.37
C SER A 40 15.40 -4.96 -1.18
N ILE A 41 14.87 -5.87 -1.98
CA ILE A 41 15.30 -7.28 -2.01
C ILE A 41 16.76 -7.43 -2.44
N LYS A 42 17.31 -6.42 -3.14
CA LYS A 42 18.73 -6.38 -3.55
C LYS A 42 19.67 -5.93 -2.41
N SER A 43 19.12 -5.54 -1.26
CA SER A 43 19.89 -5.06 -0.11
C SER A 43 19.58 -5.90 1.13
N GLU A 44 20.46 -6.84 1.45
CA GLU A 44 20.32 -7.69 2.63
C GLU A 44 20.26 -6.88 3.94
N SER A 45 21.00 -5.77 4.02
CA SER A 45 21.00 -4.90 5.19
C SER A 45 19.65 -4.22 5.42
N LEU A 46 18.98 -3.77 4.37
CA LEU A 46 17.63 -3.19 4.46
C LEU A 46 16.57 -4.26 4.74
N MET A 47 16.69 -5.44 4.15
CA MET A 47 15.80 -6.57 4.44
C MET A 47 15.95 -7.05 5.89
N SER A 48 17.16 -7.11 6.41
CA SER A 48 17.42 -7.45 7.81
C SER A 48 16.75 -6.45 8.77
N LYS A 49 16.87 -5.15 8.50
CA LYS A 49 16.15 -4.10 9.25
C LYS A 49 14.64 -4.28 9.16
N THR A 50 14.11 -4.58 7.98
CA THR A 50 12.67 -4.83 7.79
C THR A 50 12.20 -6.00 8.66
N LYS A 51 12.92 -7.12 8.66
CA LYS A 51 12.64 -8.28 9.52
C LYS A 51 12.68 -7.90 11.00
N SER A 52 13.67 -7.11 11.42
CA SER A 52 13.79 -6.64 12.80
C SER A 52 12.58 -5.79 13.24
N PHE A 53 12.04 -4.93 12.36
CA PHE A 53 10.80 -4.20 12.65
C PHE A 53 9.60 -5.13 12.82
N PHE A 54 9.45 -6.16 11.99
CA PHE A 54 8.40 -7.17 12.16
C PHE A 54 8.56 -7.93 13.47
N SER A 55 9.77 -8.38 13.78
CA SER A 55 10.07 -9.08 15.04
C SER A 55 9.74 -8.23 16.26
N HIS A 56 10.05 -6.93 16.22
CA HIS A 56 9.70 -6.00 17.28
C HIS A 56 8.18 -5.84 17.44
N LEU A 57 7.45 -5.68 16.33
CA LEU A 57 6.00 -5.48 16.36
C LEU A 57 5.25 -6.75 16.77
N ALA A 58 5.73 -7.93 16.36
CA ALA A 58 5.10 -9.21 16.66
C ALA A 58 5.45 -9.72 18.06
N PHE A 59 6.69 -9.51 18.51
CA PHE A 59 7.25 -10.19 19.69
C PHE A 59 7.90 -9.24 20.70
N GLY A 60 7.88 -7.93 20.49
CA GLY A 60 8.49 -6.96 21.40
C GLY A 60 10.02 -6.97 21.42
N LEU A 61 10.67 -7.70 20.50
CA LEU A 61 12.13 -7.79 20.41
C LEU A 61 12.77 -6.44 20.07
N ASP A 62 14.04 -6.23 20.42
CA ASP A 62 14.71 -4.98 20.08
C ASP A 62 14.81 -4.79 18.55
N ARG A 63 14.35 -3.62 18.07
CA ARG A 63 14.44 -3.22 16.66
C ARG A 63 15.75 -2.49 16.33
N GLY A 64 16.55 -2.17 17.34
CA GLY A 64 17.70 -1.29 17.24
C GLY A 64 17.32 0.20 17.20
N LYS A 65 18.34 1.07 17.24
CA LYS A 65 18.17 2.53 17.38
C LYS A 65 18.38 3.31 16.07
N THR A 66 18.43 2.65 14.92
CA THR A 66 18.69 3.36 13.65
C THR A 66 17.52 4.26 13.28
N VAL A 67 17.81 5.55 13.11
CA VAL A 67 16.92 6.53 12.50
C VAL A 67 17.65 7.16 11.32
N SER A 68 16.97 7.28 10.17
CA SER A 68 17.50 7.85 8.94
C SER A 68 16.41 8.64 8.24
N CYS A 69 16.58 9.96 8.21
CA CYS A 69 15.72 10.91 7.51
C CYS A 69 16.47 11.66 6.38
N ASP A 70 17.73 11.30 6.14
CA ASP A 70 18.63 11.92 5.17
C ASP A 70 18.13 11.69 3.73
N SER A 71 18.24 12.70 2.87
CA SER A 71 17.84 12.64 1.46
C SER A 71 18.66 11.64 0.64
N SER A 72 19.92 11.38 1.02
CA SER A 72 20.84 10.47 0.34
C SER A 72 20.67 9.00 0.77
N LYS A 73 20.02 8.75 1.91
CA LYS A 73 19.91 7.41 2.51
C LYS A 73 18.48 6.88 2.44
N PRO A 74 18.29 5.55 2.57
CA PRO A 74 16.97 4.97 2.77
C PRO A 74 16.28 5.56 4.02
N LEU A 75 14.97 5.79 3.94
CA LEU A 75 14.20 6.23 5.11
C LEU A 75 14.06 5.08 6.11
N ILE A 76 14.40 5.34 7.36
CA ILE A 76 14.19 4.43 8.50
C ILE A 76 13.74 5.28 9.67
N ILE A 77 12.44 5.28 9.94
CA ILE A 77 11.81 6.20 10.89
C ILE A 77 10.90 5.39 11.79
N PRO A 78 11.37 5.00 12.99
CA PRO A 78 10.51 4.48 14.03
C PRO A 78 9.36 5.43 14.36
N ALA A 79 8.19 4.89 14.71
CA ALA A 79 7.10 5.68 15.27
C ALA A 79 7.60 6.51 16.47
N GLY A 80 7.25 7.79 16.49
CA GLY A 80 7.66 8.75 17.53
C GLY A 80 9.03 9.39 17.34
N SER A 81 9.84 8.99 16.35
CA SER A 81 11.16 9.61 16.10
C SER A 81 11.14 10.74 15.07
N ASP A 82 9.96 11.12 14.56
CA ASP A 82 9.77 12.20 13.59
C ASP A 82 8.73 13.20 14.13
N SER A 83 8.64 14.37 13.51
CA SER A 83 7.69 15.41 13.89
C SER A 83 7.24 16.23 12.69
N PHE A 84 6.02 16.78 12.74
CA PHE A 84 5.52 17.66 11.68
C PHE A 84 6.43 18.88 11.44
N SER A 85 7.08 19.42 12.47
CA SER A 85 8.03 20.53 12.35
C SER A 85 9.31 20.12 11.60
N GLN A 86 9.84 18.91 11.83
CA GLN A 86 11.01 18.39 11.12
C GLN A 86 10.71 17.97 9.68
N ILE A 87 9.48 17.53 9.39
CA ILE A 87 9.03 17.25 8.01
C ILE A 87 8.85 18.57 7.25
N GLY A 88 8.29 19.56 7.95
CA GLY A 88 7.98 20.88 7.45
C GLY A 88 6.82 20.87 6.45
N SER A 89 6.67 22.00 5.77
CA SER A 89 5.67 22.14 4.71
C SER A 89 5.97 21.18 3.55
N PRO A 90 4.92 20.73 2.83
CA PRO A 90 5.09 20.01 1.58
C PRO A 90 6.02 20.80 0.64
N PRO A 91 6.86 20.12 -0.14
CA PRO A 91 7.76 20.80 -1.05
C PRO A 91 6.93 21.58 -2.08
N SER A 92 7.08 22.90 -2.06
CA SER A 92 6.51 23.79 -3.05
C SER A 92 7.24 23.54 -4.38
N ALA A 93 6.63 22.80 -5.31
CA ALA A 93 6.66 23.30 -6.68
C ALA A 93 5.98 24.68 -6.62
N ASP A 94 6.33 25.66 -7.45
CA ASP A 94 5.80 27.05 -7.39
C ASP A 94 4.27 27.11 -7.23
N ILE A 95 3.78 27.10 -5.98
CA ILE A 95 2.39 26.85 -5.63
C ILE A 95 2.04 27.73 -4.45
N ASP A 96 1.04 28.57 -4.67
CA ASP A 96 0.40 29.30 -3.61
C ASP A 96 -0.44 28.33 -2.77
N ILE A 97 0.08 27.96 -1.60
CA ILE A 97 -0.58 27.08 -0.63
C ILE A 97 -1.96 27.63 -0.24
N THR A 98 -2.17 28.95 -0.33
CA THR A 98 -3.46 29.59 -0.01
C THR A 98 -4.54 29.33 -1.07
N SER A 99 -4.14 29.03 -2.31
CA SER A 99 -5.07 28.69 -3.41
C SER A 99 -5.64 27.28 -3.28
N LEU A 100 -4.98 26.41 -2.51
CA LEU A 100 -5.42 25.05 -2.30
C LEU A 100 -6.47 25.04 -1.18
N HIS A 101 -7.76 24.99 -1.55
CA HIS A 101 -8.88 24.77 -0.63
C HIS A 101 -8.80 23.38 0.06
N ALA A 102 -7.81 23.15 0.92
CA ALA A 102 -7.64 21.93 1.70
C ALA A 102 -8.38 22.08 3.04
N LYS A 103 -9.19 21.08 3.39
CA LYS A 103 -9.99 21.09 4.64
C LYS A 103 -9.17 20.63 5.85
N ASN A 104 -8.10 19.87 5.60
CA ASN A 104 -7.20 19.35 6.61
C ASN A 104 -5.79 19.15 6.01
N PRO A 105 -4.76 18.93 6.84
CA PRO A 105 -3.39 18.74 6.36
C PRO A 105 -3.24 17.57 5.38
N LYS A 106 -3.95 16.44 5.61
CA LYS A 106 -3.88 15.28 4.73
C LYS A 106 -4.39 15.60 3.32
N ASP A 107 -5.46 16.37 3.20
CA ASP A 107 -5.99 16.81 1.90
C ASP A 107 -5.00 17.73 1.16
N LEU A 108 -4.27 18.58 1.89
CA LEU A 108 -3.23 19.43 1.32
C LEU A 108 -2.10 18.58 0.71
N TRP A 109 -1.58 17.63 1.48
CA TRP A 109 -0.54 16.71 1.00
C TRP A 109 -1.02 15.87 -0.18
N LYS A 110 -2.27 15.39 -0.15
CA LYS A 110 -2.89 14.64 -1.24
C LYS A 110 -2.92 15.47 -2.54
N LYS A 111 -3.47 16.69 -2.50
CA LYS A 111 -3.58 17.57 -3.67
C LYS A 111 -2.22 17.90 -4.29
N LEU A 112 -1.22 18.15 -3.45
CA LEU A 112 0.14 18.44 -3.92
C LEU A 112 0.81 17.21 -4.54
N TYR A 113 0.60 16.05 -3.95
CA TYR A 113 1.09 14.79 -4.50
C TYR A 113 0.45 14.49 -5.86
N GLU A 114 -0.88 14.60 -5.97
CA GLU A 114 -1.63 14.37 -7.22
C GLU A 114 -1.26 15.36 -8.34
N ARG A 115 -0.68 16.52 -8.01
CA ARG A 115 -0.20 17.45 -9.02
C ARG A 115 1.15 17.05 -9.61
N VAL A 116 2.02 16.45 -8.80
CA VAL A 116 3.32 15.92 -9.25
C VAL A 116 3.15 14.57 -9.91
N PHE A 117 2.24 13.76 -9.37
CA PHE A 117 1.88 12.43 -9.87
C PHE A 117 0.37 12.39 -10.17
N PRO A 118 -0.07 12.90 -11.33
CA PRO A 118 -1.46 12.84 -11.74
C PRO A 118 -1.97 11.40 -11.68
N SER A 119 -3.12 11.19 -11.05
CA SER A 119 -3.78 9.90 -11.11
C SER A 119 -4.10 9.60 -12.57
N GLU A 120 -3.65 8.46 -13.08
CA GLU A 120 -4.22 7.92 -14.31
C GLU A 120 -5.73 7.80 -14.07
N SER A 121 -6.51 8.48 -14.91
CA SER A 121 -7.95 8.45 -14.81
C SER A 121 -8.39 7.00 -14.93
N HIS A 122 -8.92 6.43 -13.85
CA HIS A 122 -9.53 5.10 -13.83
C HIS A 122 -10.64 4.91 -14.88
N SER A 123 -11.01 5.94 -15.65
CA SER A 123 -11.87 5.86 -16.83
C SER A 123 -11.39 4.86 -17.89
N GLU A 124 -10.09 4.51 -17.93
CA GLU A 124 -9.56 3.53 -18.88
C GLU A 124 -9.39 2.11 -18.33
N GLN A 125 -9.54 1.90 -17.03
CA GLN A 125 -10.08 0.62 -16.58
C GLN A 125 -11.56 0.66 -16.91
N ARG A 126 -11.88 0.47 -18.20
CA ARG A 126 -13.18 -0.06 -18.61
C ARG A 126 -13.45 -1.16 -17.59
N GLU A 127 -14.52 -1.03 -16.81
CA GLU A 127 -15.07 -2.19 -16.12
C GLU A 127 -15.03 -3.29 -17.17
N LEU A 128 -14.15 -4.28 -16.99
CA LEU A 128 -14.08 -5.43 -17.86
C LEU A 128 -15.45 -6.05 -17.69
N LYS A 129 -16.39 -5.65 -18.55
CA LYS A 129 -17.75 -6.15 -18.56
C LYS A 129 -17.56 -7.63 -18.77
N ASP A 130 -17.85 -8.38 -17.73
CA ASP A 130 -17.73 -9.82 -17.74
C ASP A 130 -18.55 -10.32 -18.94
N PRO A 131 -17.91 -10.87 -19.99
CA PRO A 131 -18.63 -11.30 -21.19
C PRO A 131 -19.67 -12.37 -20.84
N ALA A 132 -19.49 -13.10 -19.74
CA ALA A 132 -20.44 -14.05 -19.19
C ALA A 132 -21.75 -13.41 -18.68
N LYS A 133 -21.75 -12.10 -18.41
CA LYS A 133 -22.89 -11.34 -17.91
C LYS A 133 -23.47 -10.40 -18.96
N ASP A 134 -22.89 -10.39 -20.16
CA ASP A 134 -23.38 -9.59 -21.27
C ASP A 134 -24.50 -10.34 -22.00
N PRO A 135 -25.74 -9.82 -22.03
CA PRO A 135 -26.85 -10.46 -22.74
C PRO A 135 -26.60 -10.68 -24.23
N GLN A 136 -25.67 -9.93 -24.84
CA GLN A 136 -25.32 -10.10 -26.25
C GLN A 136 -24.67 -11.47 -26.54
N TYR A 137 -24.03 -12.08 -25.54
CA TYR A 137 -23.37 -13.38 -25.65
C TYR A 137 -24.12 -14.49 -24.90
N SER A 138 -25.40 -14.29 -24.55
CA SER A 138 -26.18 -15.32 -23.86
C SER A 138 -26.42 -16.52 -24.78
N GLU A 139 -26.05 -17.71 -24.31
CA GLU A 139 -26.21 -18.98 -25.01
C GLU A 139 -26.93 -19.95 -24.08
N PRO A 140 -28.26 -20.12 -24.19
CA PRO A 140 -29.08 -20.79 -23.17
C PRO A 140 -28.58 -22.18 -22.75
N GLN A 141 -28.01 -22.96 -23.69
CA GLN A 141 -27.47 -24.28 -23.40
C GLN A 141 -26.16 -24.22 -22.63
N ILE A 142 -25.26 -23.30 -23.00
CA ILE A 142 -23.97 -23.09 -22.35
C ILE A 142 -24.18 -22.51 -20.95
N ASP A 143 -25.08 -21.55 -20.82
CA ASP A 143 -25.42 -20.89 -19.55
C ASP A 143 -26.06 -21.87 -18.56
N ALA A 144 -26.94 -22.76 -19.04
CA ALA A 144 -27.53 -23.82 -18.22
C ALA A 144 -26.48 -24.82 -17.71
N MET A 145 -25.55 -25.27 -18.58
CA MET A 145 -24.46 -26.16 -18.18
C MET A 145 -23.52 -25.50 -17.16
N ARG A 146 -23.23 -24.20 -17.33
CA ARG A 146 -22.43 -23.44 -16.36
C ARG A 146 -23.15 -23.35 -15.01
N ALA A 147 -24.42 -22.96 -15.01
CA ALA A 147 -25.21 -22.86 -13.79
C ALA A 147 -25.27 -24.19 -13.02
N GLN A 148 -25.39 -25.32 -13.75
CA GLN A 148 -25.32 -26.65 -13.15
C GLN A 148 -23.96 -26.91 -12.50
N LYS A 149 -22.85 -26.60 -13.19
CA LYS A 149 -21.50 -26.80 -12.65
C LYS A 149 -21.20 -25.91 -11.44
N ASP A 150 -21.69 -24.68 -11.45
CA ASP A 150 -21.57 -23.77 -10.31
C ASP A 150 -22.32 -24.31 -9.08
N GLN A 151 -23.52 -24.87 -9.29
CA GLN A 151 -24.30 -25.52 -8.23
C GLN A 151 -23.60 -26.76 -7.68
N GLU A 152 -23.05 -27.62 -8.56
CA GLU A 152 -22.26 -28.79 -8.17
C GLU A 152 -21.03 -28.39 -7.32
N LEU A 153 -20.33 -27.33 -7.73
CA LEU A 153 -19.17 -26.81 -7.02
C LEU A 153 -19.52 -26.27 -5.63
N GLU A 154 -20.61 -25.52 -5.50
CA GLU A 154 -21.07 -25.01 -4.21
C GLU A 154 -21.50 -26.14 -3.27
N GLN A 155 -22.15 -27.18 -3.80
CA GLN A 155 -22.48 -28.37 -3.02
C GLN A 155 -21.21 -29.10 -2.54
N TYR A 156 -20.22 -29.24 -3.41
CA TYR A 156 -18.92 -29.83 -3.05
C TYR A 156 -18.23 -29.03 -1.93
N LYS A 157 -18.13 -27.70 -2.05
CA LYS A 157 -17.52 -26.83 -1.03
C LYS A 157 -18.21 -26.97 0.33
N ARG A 158 -19.55 -27.02 0.35
CA ARG A 158 -20.32 -27.22 1.59
C ARG A 158 -20.04 -28.57 2.23
N ASN A 159 -19.99 -29.63 1.44
CA ASN A 159 -19.72 -30.97 1.93
C ASN A 159 -18.29 -31.12 2.45
N ALA A 160 -17.31 -30.58 1.73
CA ALA A 160 -15.93 -30.50 2.19
C ALA A 160 -15.87 -29.74 3.52
N ALA A 161 -16.44 -28.53 3.61
CA ALA A 161 -16.41 -27.73 4.84
C ALA A 161 -17.06 -28.43 6.05
N LYS A 162 -18.06 -29.30 5.84
CA LYS A 162 -18.63 -30.16 6.90
C LYS A 162 -17.67 -31.26 7.33
N SER A 163 -17.05 -31.96 6.38
CA SER A 163 -16.05 -33.01 6.65
C SER A 163 -14.83 -32.46 7.39
N TRP A 164 -14.36 -31.26 7.03
CA TRP A 164 -13.28 -30.57 7.75
C TRP A 164 -13.66 -30.17 9.19
N LYS A 165 -14.95 -29.87 9.45
CA LYS A 165 -15.45 -29.55 10.80
C LYS A 165 -15.66 -30.80 11.67
N GLU A 166 -16.07 -31.91 11.08
CA GLU A 166 -16.18 -33.21 11.78
C GLU A 166 -14.81 -33.72 12.22
N LEU A 167 -13.78 -33.61 11.38
CA LEU A 167 -12.39 -33.96 11.74
C LEU A 167 -11.80 -33.11 12.89
N GLN A 168 -12.31 -31.90 13.13
CA GLN A 168 -11.89 -31.05 14.25
C GLN A 168 -12.64 -31.35 15.56
N LEU A 169 -13.77 -32.03 15.51
CA LEU A 169 -14.58 -32.40 16.68
C LEU A 169 -14.20 -33.77 17.25
N GLU A 170 -13.49 -34.59 16.48
CA GLU A 170 -12.98 -35.91 16.89
C GLU A 170 -11.52 -35.90 17.41
N ALA A 171 -10.88 -34.72 17.50
CA ALA A 171 -9.54 -34.51 18.05
C ALA A 171 -9.58 -33.79 19.40
#